data_AF-A0A5E7UIX4-F1
#
_entry.id   AF-A0A5E7UIX4-F1
#
_cell.length_a   1.000
_cell.length_b   1.000
_cell.length_c   1.000
_cell.angle_alpha   90.00
_cell.angle_beta   90.00
_cell.angle_gamma   90.00
#
_symmetry.space_group_name_H-M   'P 1'
#
loop_
_entity.id
_entity.type
_entity.pdbx_description
1 polymer ?
#
loop_
_entity_poly.entity_id
_entity_poly.type
_entity_poly.pdbx_seq_one_letter_code
_entity_poly.pdbx_strand_id
1 'polypeptide(L)'
;MIDLVACIRNEVVHADGTIFESFYDWQGRRTDFEVEMAQVKYVRVSKVVEIRKYMISDAGSEVLFSAAGIPYILPDRTGVLVVFNEEPSRFNSSEAPWYFGCPHNAAIYNVDGALRFQLHNPYGEGSYIGAIHSGAMPEHPNSLGVLVGAVGHDPEWLYLVDPDSPELISTGKWIRY
;
A
#
# COMPACT_ATOMS: atom_id res chain seq x y z
N MET A 1 -13.26 -2.74 -21.80
CA MET A 1 -12.82 -3.77 -20.84
C MET A 1 -12.10 -3.02 -19.75
N ILE A 2 -12.49 -3.18 -18.49
CA ILE A 2 -11.79 -2.54 -17.36
C ILE A 2 -10.49 -3.34 -17.16
N ASP A 3 -9.35 -2.66 -17.20
CA ASP A 3 -8.05 -3.28 -16.94
C ASP A 3 -7.89 -3.45 -15.42
N LEU A 4 -7.40 -4.59 -14.97
CA LEU A 4 -7.34 -4.97 -13.55
C LEU A 4 -5.90 -5.15 -13.12
N VAL A 5 -5.60 -4.80 -11.87
CA VAL A 5 -4.28 -5.03 -11.28
C VAL A 5 -4.05 -6.53 -11.16
N ALA A 6 -2.99 -7.02 -11.81
CA ALA A 6 -2.54 -8.40 -11.75
C ALA A 6 -1.53 -8.60 -10.62
N CYS A 7 -0.50 -7.76 -10.57
CA CYS A 7 0.50 -7.80 -9.52
C CYS A 7 1.18 -6.46 -9.31
N ILE A 8 1.91 -6.36 -8.21
CA ILE A 8 2.85 -5.28 -7.94
C ILE A 8 4.26 -5.84 -8.07
N ARG A 9 5.10 -5.18 -8.87
CA ARG A 9 6.54 -5.46 -8.97
C ARG A 9 7.32 -4.34 -8.29
N ASN A 10 8.38 -4.69 -7.59
CA ASN A 10 9.36 -3.78 -7.02
C ASN A 10 10.72 -4.08 -7.62
N GLU A 11 11.43 -3.03 -8.03
CA GLU A 11 12.83 -3.07 -8.46
C GLU A 11 13.66 -2.28 -7.46
N VAL A 12 14.72 -2.90 -6.94
CA VAL A 12 15.69 -2.24 -6.07
C VAL A 12 17.03 -2.18 -6.77
N VAL A 13 17.46 -0.96 -7.06
CA VAL A 13 18.68 -0.67 -7.81
C VAL A 13 19.78 -0.28 -6.84
N HIS A 14 20.91 -0.97 -6.94
CA HIS A 14 22.11 -0.73 -6.15
C HIS A 14 23.13 0.14 -6.90
N ALA A 15 24.01 0.81 -6.15
CA ALA A 15 24.99 1.75 -6.69
C ALA A 15 25.99 1.12 -7.69
N ASP A 16 26.16 -0.20 -7.66
CA ASP A 16 27.00 -0.97 -8.58
C ASP A 16 26.26 -1.43 -9.85
N GLY A 17 24.98 -1.08 -9.99
CA GLY A 17 24.13 -1.48 -11.12
C GLY A 17 23.40 -2.80 -10.91
N THR A 18 23.58 -3.49 -9.78
CA THR A 18 22.81 -4.70 -9.46
C THR A 18 21.34 -4.34 -9.23
N ILE A 19 20.43 -5.13 -9.80
CA ILE A 19 18.98 -4.97 -9.66
C ILE A 19 18.40 -6.22 -9.02
N PHE A 20 17.62 -6.04 -7.96
CA PHE A 20 16.78 -7.08 -7.39
C PHE A 20 15.32 -6.79 -7.71
N GLU A 21 14.62 -7.82 -8.17
CA GLU A 21 13.20 -7.76 -8.44
C GLU A 21 12.42 -8.58 -7.42
N SER A 22 11.32 -8.02 -6.93
CA SER A 22 10.32 -8.75 -6.16
C SER A 22 8.91 -8.44 -6.64
N PHE A 23 7.96 -9.33 -6.39
CA PHE A 23 6.56 -9.12 -6.73
C PHE A 23 5.63 -9.77 -5.70
N TYR A 24 4.38 -9.31 -5.71
CA TYR A 24 3.23 -10.04 -5.15
C TYR A 24 2.01 -9.82 -6.03
N ASP A 25 1.20 -10.86 -6.18
CA ASP A 25 0.01 -10.83 -7.01
C ASP A 25 -1.29 -10.89 -6.19
N TRP A 26 -2.41 -10.68 -6.88
CA TRP A 26 -3.74 -10.69 -6.27
C TRP A 26 -4.13 -12.07 -5.71
N GLN A 27 -3.46 -13.15 -6.13
CA GLN A 27 -3.68 -14.52 -5.64
C GLN A 27 -2.84 -14.85 -4.40
N GLY A 28 -2.03 -13.90 -3.92
CA GLY A 28 -1.13 -14.09 -2.79
C GLY A 28 0.18 -14.81 -3.14
N ARG A 29 0.46 -15.07 -4.43
CA ARG A 29 1.81 -15.49 -4.84
C ARG A 29 2.74 -14.30 -4.71
N ARG A 30 3.95 -14.55 -4.26
CA ARG A 30 4.98 -13.51 -4.08
C ARG A 30 6.36 -14.09 -4.30
N THR A 31 7.34 -13.21 -4.42
CA THR A 31 8.76 -13.60 -4.45
C THR A 31 9.12 -14.46 -3.25
N ASP A 32 9.94 -15.48 -3.51
CA ASP A 32 10.37 -16.41 -2.48
C ASP A 32 11.19 -15.70 -1.40
N PHE A 33 10.96 -16.12 -0.16
CA PHE A 33 11.61 -15.54 1.01
C PHE A 33 13.15 -15.57 0.93
N GLU A 34 13.72 -16.60 0.32
CA GLU A 34 15.18 -16.72 0.14
C GLU A 34 15.74 -15.61 -0.76
N VAL A 35 15.00 -15.22 -1.80
CA VAL A 35 15.37 -14.14 -2.71
C VAL A 35 15.25 -12.78 -2.00
N GLU A 36 14.15 -12.54 -1.27
CA GLU A 36 13.98 -11.33 -0.46
C GLU A 36 15.11 -11.19 0.58
N MET A 37 15.48 -12.30 1.23
CA MET A 37 16.55 -12.31 2.22
C MET A 37 17.94 -12.05 1.60
N ALA A 38 18.19 -12.58 0.40
CA ALA A 38 19.42 -12.31 -0.34
C ALA A 38 19.56 -10.81 -0.63
N GLN A 39 18.49 -10.18 -1.11
CA GLN A 39 18.42 -8.74 -1.35
C GLN A 39 18.69 -7.93 -0.07
N VAL A 40 18.01 -8.24 1.05
CA VAL A 40 18.19 -7.54 2.33
C VAL A 40 19.64 -7.61 2.80
N LYS A 41 20.30 -8.76 2.64
CA LYS A 41 21.72 -8.92 2.98
C LYS A 41 22.62 -8.11 2.03
N TYR A 42 22.27 -8.04 0.75
CA TYR A 42 23.06 -7.36 -0.28
C TYR A 42 23.16 -5.85 -0.08
N VAL A 43 22.22 -5.23 0.65
CA VAL A 43 22.30 -3.81 1.05
C VAL A 43 23.60 -3.49 1.82
N ARG A 44 24.24 -4.50 2.45
CA ARG A 44 25.55 -4.33 3.11
C ARG A 44 26.74 -4.32 2.14
N VAL A 45 26.56 -4.88 0.95
CA VAL A 45 27.57 -4.93 -0.12
C VAL A 45 27.52 -3.64 -0.94
N SER A 46 26.31 -3.21 -1.30
CA SER A 46 26.10 -2.05 -2.15
C SER A 46 24.89 -1.26 -1.69
N LYS A 47 25.03 0.08 -1.67
CA LYS A 47 23.96 0.98 -1.22
C LYS A 47 22.81 0.98 -2.23
N VAL A 48 21.57 0.95 -1.76
CA VAL A 48 20.38 1.21 -2.57
C VAL A 48 20.37 2.66 -3.02
N VAL A 49 20.29 2.88 -4.33
CA VAL A 49 20.21 4.21 -4.94
C VAL A 49 18.81 4.55 -5.44
N GLU A 50 18.01 3.54 -5.77
CA GLU A 50 16.67 3.73 -6.30
C GLU A 50 15.77 2.53 -5.95
N ILE A 51 14.49 2.82 -5.69
CA ILE A 51 13.44 1.83 -5.55
C ILE A 51 12.33 2.23 -6.52
N ARG A 52 12.00 1.37 -7.47
CA ARG A 52 10.87 1.57 -8.39
C ARG A 52 9.79 0.56 -8.06
N LYS A 53 8.54 0.99 -8.17
CA LYS A 53 7.38 0.13 -7.99
C LYS A 53 6.55 0.21 -9.24
N TYR A 54 5.99 -0.90 -9.68
CA TYR A 54 5.16 -0.96 -10.86
C TYR A 54 3.86 -1.67 -10.52
N MET A 55 2.75 -1.09 -10.96
CA MET A 55 1.49 -1.81 -11.08
C MET A 55 1.45 -2.46 -12.45
N ILE A 56 1.26 -3.77 -12.46
CA ILE A 56 1.15 -4.57 -13.67
C ILE A 56 -0.30 -4.98 -13.82
N SER A 57 -0.89 -4.72 -14.99
CA SER A 57 -2.27 -5.07 -15.27
C SER A 57 -2.44 -6.44 -15.95
N ASP A 58 -3.67 -6.97 -16.01
CA ASP A 58 -3.97 -8.22 -16.72
C ASP A 58 -3.64 -8.12 -18.22
N ALA A 59 -3.71 -6.92 -18.80
CA ALA A 59 -3.29 -6.67 -20.18
C ALA A 59 -1.76 -6.64 -20.36
N GLY A 60 -0.99 -6.74 -19.28
CA GLY A 60 0.48 -6.64 -19.28
C GLY A 60 1.01 -5.20 -19.32
N SER A 61 0.14 -4.19 -19.12
CA SER A 61 0.58 -2.81 -19.01
C SER A 61 1.35 -2.60 -17.71
N GLU A 62 2.48 -1.92 -17.77
CA GLU A 62 3.28 -1.57 -16.59
C GLU A 62 3.21 -0.07 -16.34
N VAL A 63 2.76 0.30 -15.15
CA VAL A 63 2.69 1.69 -14.71
C VAL A 63 3.62 1.90 -13.53
N LEU A 64 4.52 2.87 -13.63
CA LEU A 64 5.35 3.28 -12.50
C LEU A 64 4.45 3.86 -11.40
N PHE A 65 4.52 3.27 -10.21
CA PHE A 65 3.76 3.69 -9.05
C PHE A 65 4.60 4.62 -8.17
N SER A 66 4.30 5.92 -8.24
CA SER A 66 5.10 6.99 -7.64
C SER A 66 4.77 7.30 -6.17
N ALA A 67 3.79 6.63 -5.55
CA ALA A 67 3.40 6.93 -4.17
C ALA A 67 4.34 6.27 -3.13
N ALA A 68 4.56 7.00 -2.03
CA ALA A 68 5.23 6.52 -0.84
C ALA A 68 4.39 5.43 -0.14
N GLY A 69 5.01 4.40 0.41
CA GLY A 69 4.28 3.30 1.08
C GLY A 69 4.10 2.06 0.21
N ILE A 70 3.47 1.03 0.78
CA ILE A 70 3.31 -0.29 0.15
C ILE A 70 1.88 -0.39 -0.41
N PRO A 71 1.69 -0.62 -1.72
CA PRO A 71 0.37 -0.70 -2.31
C PRO A 71 -0.28 -2.07 -2.08
N TYR A 72 -1.51 -2.12 -1.61
CA TYR A 72 -2.26 -3.36 -1.42
C TYR A 72 -3.34 -3.45 -2.49
N ILE A 73 -3.33 -4.53 -3.26
CA ILE A 73 -4.30 -4.74 -4.34
C ILE A 73 -5.70 -4.81 -3.72
N LEU A 74 -6.62 -3.99 -4.22
CA LEU A 74 -8.02 -4.04 -3.79
C LEU A 74 -8.64 -5.39 -4.14
N PRO A 75 -9.65 -5.88 -3.38
CA PRO A 75 -10.27 -7.17 -3.66
C PRO A 75 -10.94 -7.25 -5.03
N ASP A 76 -11.46 -6.13 -5.52
CA ASP A 76 -12.05 -5.97 -6.86
C ASP A 76 -10.98 -5.80 -7.96
N ARG A 77 -9.71 -5.66 -7.57
CA ARG A 77 -8.52 -5.47 -8.41
C ARG A 77 -8.56 -4.20 -9.27
N THR A 78 -9.48 -3.27 -9.02
CA THR A 78 -9.60 -2.05 -9.84
C THR A 78 -8.49 -1.03 -9.54
N GLY A 79 -7.71 -1.28 -8.49
CA GLY A 79 -6.70 -0.38 -8.01
C GLY A 79 -5.95 -0.93 -6.80
N VAL A 80 -5.28 -0.03 -6.09
CA VAL A 80 -4.51 -0.33 -4.89
C VAL A 80 -4.84 0.65 -3.77
N LEU A 81 -4.82 0.15 -2.54
CA LEU A 81 -4.87 0.93 -1.30
C LEU A 81 -3.45 1.15 -0.78
N VAL A 82 -3.12 2.38 -0.40
CA VAL A 82 -1.86 2.71 0.27
C VAL A 82 -2.15 3.38 1.60
N VAL A 83 -1.48 2.93 2.65
CA VAL A 83 -1.39 3.62 3.95
C VAL A 83 0.01 4.18 4.09
N PHE A 84 0.11 5.47 4.38
CA PHE A 84 1.35 6.23 4.48
C PHE A 84 1.75 6.33 5.95
N ASN A 85 2.94 5.83 6.31
CA ASN A 85 3.39 5.85 7.70
C ASN A 85 4.19 7.11 8.04
N GLU A 86 5.30 7.32 7.34
CA GLU A 86 6.20 8.46 7.56
C GLU A 86 6.51 9.15 6.25
N GLU A 87 6.68 10.48 6.31
CA GLU A 87 7.08 11.27 5.16
C GLU A 87 8.49 10.85 4.71
N PRO A 88 8.68 10.40 3.46
CA PRO A 88 9.97 9.92 3.03
C PRO A 88 11.03 11.01 3.02
N SER A 89 12.05 10.86 3.87
CA SER A 89 13.15 11.85 4.02
C SER A 89 14.15 11.89 2.86
N ARG A 90 14.14 10.89 1.95
CA ARG A 90 15.18 10.71 0.92
C ARG A 90 14.64 10.58 -0.51
N PHE A 91 13.33 10.40 -0.66
CA PHE A 91 12.70 10.11 -1.95
C PHE A 91 11.53 11.07 -2.13
N ASN A 92 11.85 12.37 -2.27
CA ASN A 92 10.88 13.38 -2.63
C ASN A 92 10.53 13.17 -4.11
N SER A 93 9.39 12.54 -4.39
CA SER A 93 8.84 12.55 -5.75
C SER A 93 8.35 13.97 -6.09
N SER A 94 8.47 14.35 -7.35
CA SER A 94 7.95 15.63 -7.86
C SER A 94 6.48 15.55 -8.29
N GLU A 95 5.90 14.35 -8.34
CA GLU A 95 4.52 14.09 -8.78
C GLU A 95 3.57 14.04 -7.59
N ALA A 96 2.61 14.96 -7.52
CA ALA A 96 1.68 15.09 -6.40
C ALA A 96 0.36 14.32 -6.63
N PRO A 97 -0.32 13.85 -5.55
CA PRO A 97 0.22 13.61 -4.21
C PRO A 97 0.80 12.20 -4.12
N TRP A 98 2.12 12.13 -3.90
CA TRP A 98 2.85 10.90 -3.64
C TRP A 98 2.83 10.52 -2.15
N TYR A 99 2.35 11.39 -1.27
CA TYR A 99 2.27 11.16 0.17
C TYR A 99 1.10 11.92 0.78
N PHE A 100 0.42 11.31 1.76
CA PHE A 100 -0.57 11.97 2.60
C PHE A 100 -0.20 11.80 4.08
N GLY A 101 -0.18 12.91 4.82
CA GLY A 101 0.07 12.90 6.27
C GLY A 101 -1.19 12.58 7.08
N CYS A 102 -0.99 12.36 8.38
CA CYS A 102 -2.08 12.17 9.33
C CYS A 102 -2.98 13.41 9.38
N PRO A 103 -4.30 13.26 9.62
CA PRO A 103 -4.98 12.01 9.99
C PRO A 103 -5.49 11.19 8.81
N HIS A 104 -5.45 11.75 7.59
CA HIS A 104 -5.97 11.14 6.35
C HIS A 104 -4.85 10.49 5.55
N ASN A 105 -3.98 9.73 6.22
CA ASN A 105 -2.76 9.17 5.68
C ASN A 105 -2.99 7.86 4.90
N ALA A 106 -4.05 7.79 4.09
CA ALA A 106 -4.29 6.66 3.19
C ALA A 106 -5.00 7.11 1.92
N ALA A 107 -4.80 6.38 0.83
CA ALA A 107 -5.42 6.70 -0.46
C ALA A 107 -5.60 5.46 -1.34
N ILE A 108 -6.58 5.54 -2.23
CA ILE A 108 -6.81 4.57 -3.30
C ILE A 108 -6.29 5.16 -4.61
N TYR A 109 -5.54 4.35 -5.36
CA TYR A 109 -5.10 4.65 -6.72
C TYR A 109 -5.71 3.65 -7.69
N ASN A 110 -6.02 4.09 -8.89
CA ASN A 110 -6.48 3.25 -9.99
C ASN A 110 -5.33 2.39 -10.54
N VAL A 111 -5.68 1.39 -11.36
CA VAL A 111 -4.72 0.55 -12.11
C VAL A 111 -3.72 1.36 -12.94
N ASP A 112 -4.11 2.56 -13.40
CA ASP A 112 -3.28 3.45 -14.21
C ASP A 112 -2.37 4.39 -13.39
N GLY A 113 -2.31 4.22 -12.06
CA GLY A 113 -1.49 5.05 -11.18
C GLY A 113 -2.16 6.37 -10.77
N ALA A 114 -3.29 6.74 -11.35
CA ALA A 114 -3.98 7.95 -10.98
C ALA A 114 -4.61 7.82 -9.58
N LEU A 115 -4.52 8.88 -8.78
CA LEU A 115 -5.24 8.97 -7.51
C LEU A 115 -6.74 8.86 -7.78
N ARG A 116 -7.41 7.88 -7.16
CA ARG A 116 -8.87 7.78 -7.14
C ARG A 116 -9.44 8.72 -6.08
N PHE A 117 -9.03 8.54 -4.84
CA PHE A 117 -9.33 9.45 -3.73
C PHE A 117 -8.44 9.18 -2.50
N GLN A 118 -8.32 10.19 -1.65
CA GLN A 118 -7.76 10.07 -0.31
C GLN A 118 -8.84 9.57 0.66
N LEU A 119 -8.50 8.63 1.54
CA LEU A 119 -9.44 8.11 2.55
C LEU A 119 -9.64 9.12 3.68
N HIS A 120 -10.89 9.28 4.09
CA HIS A 120 -11.26 10.13 5.20
C HIS A 120 -11.18 9.35 6.52
N ASN A 121 -10.43 9.90 7.46
CA ASN A 121 -10.37 9.39 8.82
C ASN A 121 -11.40 10.15 9.67
N PRO A 122 -12.41 9.45 10.24
CA PRO A 122 -13.53 10.11 10.90
C PRO A 122 -13.17 10.82 12.22
N TYR A 123 -11.99 10.56 12.80
CA TYR A 123 -11.61 11.13 14.10
C TYR A 123 -10.82 12.43 14.02
N GLY A 124 -10.29 12.81 12.85
CA GLY A 124 -9.58 14.08 12.66
C GLY A 124 -8.25 14.16 13.41
N GLU A 125 -7.87 15.37 13.82
CA GLU A 125 -6.54 15.65 14.41
C GLU A 125 -6.23 14.77 15.64
N GLY A 126 -4.99 14.30 15.75
CA GLY A 126 -4.56 13.37 16.81
C GLY A 126 -4.86 11.88 16.54
N SER A 127 -5.44 11.56 15.38
CA SER A 127 -5.66 10.19 14.91
C SER A 127 -4.85 9.86 13.66
N TYR A 128 -4.81 8.58 13.30
CA TYR A 128 -4.11 8.08 12.11
C TYR A 128 -4.74 6.78 11.60
N ILE A 129 -4.54 6.49 10.31
CA ILE A 129 -4.78 5.18 9.72
C ILE A 129 -3.46 4.39 9.81
N GLY A 130 -3.41 3.37 10.66
CA GLY A 130 -2.16 2.71 11.06
C GLY A 130 -1.71 1.60 10.13
N ALA A 131 -2.61 0.69 9.80
CA ALA A 131 -2.28 -0.50 9.03
C ALA A 131 -3.47 -1.00 8.23
N ILE A 132 -3.18 -1.76 7.18
CA ILE A 132 -4.18 -2.50 6.43
C ILE A 132 -4.45 -3.82 7.14
N HIS A 133 -5.74 -4.14 7.29
CA HIS A 133 -6.21 -5.41 7.81
C HIS A 133 -6.73 -6.28 6.66
N SER A 134 -5.98 -7.33 6.32
CA SER A 134 -6.33 -8.30 5.28
C SER A 134 -6.85 -9.64 5.83
N GLY A 135 -7.14 -9.72 7.13
CA GLY A 135 -7.69 -10.91 7.76
C GLY A 135 -9.11 -11.20 7.26
N ALA A 136 -9.45 -12.49 7.10
CA ALA A 136 -10.80 -12.91 6.73
C ALA A 136 -11.80 -12.46 7.80
N MET A 137 -12.66 -11.51 7.45
CA MET A 137 -13.79 -11.11 8.27
C MET A 137 -15.01 -11.94 7.84
N PRO A 138 -15.63 -12.76 8.72
CA PRO A 138 -16.74 -13.63 8.32
C PRO A 138 -17.92 -12.88 7.67
N GLU A 139 -18.19 -11.66 8.13
CA GLU A 139 -19.25 -10.79 7.60
C GLU A 139 -18.84 -10.10 6.29
N HIS A 140 -17.53 -9.95 6.04
CA HIS A 140 -16.95 -9.20 4.92
C HIS A 140 -15.72 -9.93 4.35
N PRO A 141 -15.87 -11.16 3.82
CA PRO A 141 -14.73 -12.02 3.47
C PRO A 141 -13.90 -11.49 2.30
N ASN A 142 -14.45 -10.55 1.54
CA ASN A 142 -13.84 -9.99 0.33
C ASN A 142 -13.58 -8.48 0.48
N SER A 143 -13.42 -7.98 1.71
CA SER A 143 -13.16 -6.56 1.96
C SER A 143 -11.78 -6.39 2.59
N LEU A 144 -11.07 -5.33 2.20
CA LEU A 144 -9.93 -4.85 2.96
C LEU A 144 -10.43 -4.00 4.12
N GLY A 145 -9.77 -4.13 5.26
CA GLY A 145 -9.92 -3.23 6.37
C GLY A 145 -8.72 -2.31 6.54
N VAL A 146 -8.90 -1.27 7.34
CA VAL A 146 -7.83 -0.46 7.91
C VAL A 146 -8.05 -0.30 9.41
N LEU A 147 -6.96 -0.14 10.13
CA LEU A 147 -6.97 0.15 11.55
C LEU A 147 -6.80 1.65 11.76
N VAL A 148 -7.70 2.24 12.55
CA VAL A 148 -7.70 3.67 12.86
C VAL A 148 -7.43 3.83 14.35
N GLY A 149 -6.29 4.46 14.65
CA GLY A 149 -5.80 4.67 16.01
C GLY A 149 -5.76 6.14 16.41
N ALA A 150 -5.56 6.38 17.70
CA ALA A 150 -5.23 7.69 18.24
C ALA A 150 -3.78 7.69 18.74
N VAL A 151 -3.07 8.79 18.53
CA VAL A 151 -1.65 8.89 18.92
C VAL A 151 -1.50 8.63 20.43
N GLY A 152 -0.79 7.57 20.79
CA GLY A 152 -0.53 7.19 22.18
C GLY A 152 -1.65 6.38 22.87
N HIS A 153 -2.65 5.90 22.15
CA HIS A 153 -3.79 5.18 22.73
C HIS A 153 -4.18 3.91 21.96
N ASP A 154 -4.16 2.78 22.68
CA ASP A 154 -4.89 1.56 22.33
C ASP A 154 -6.31 1.60 22.91
N PRO A 155 -7.32 0.99 22.25
CA PRO A 155 -7.22 0.14 21.05
C PRO A 155 -7.43 0.86 19.71
N GLU A 156 -6.97 0.24 18.62
CA GLU A 156 -7.26 0.67 17.25
C GLU A 156 -8.61 0.10 16.76
N TRP A 157 -9.38 0.94 16.08
CA TRP A 157 -10.69 0.59 15.54
C TRP A 157 -10.58 0.04 14.13
N LEU A 158 -11.29 -1.05 13.84
CA LEU A 158 -11.34 -1.65 12.52
C LEU A 158 -12.42 -0.98 11.67
N TYR A 159 -12.02 -0.49 10.51
CA TYR A 159 -12.91 0.02 9.47
C TYR A 159 -12.75 -0.78 8.20
N LEU A 160 -13.82 -0.94 7.42
CA LEU A 160 -13.73 -1.45 6.06
C LEU A 160 -13.46 -0.32 5.08
N VAL A 161 -12.76 -0.67 4.01
CA VAL A 161 -12.53 0.21 2.87
C VAL A 161 -13.56 -0.11 1.80
N ASP A 162 -14.26 0.92 1.36
CA ASP A 162 -15.08 0.91 0.15
C ASP A 162 -14.21 1.31 -1.05
N PRO A 163 -14.04 0.45 -2.08
CA PRO A 163 -13.29 0.80 -3.29
C PRO A 163 -13.82 2.03 -4.04
N ASP A 164 -15.09 2.39 -3.83
CA ASP A 164 -15.81 3.42 -4.56
C ASP A 164 -16.10 4.69 -3.74
N SER A 165 -15.71 4.72 -2.45
CA SER A 165 -15.96 5.85 -1.56
C SER A 165 -14.73 6.22 -0.71
N PRO A 166 -14.45 7.52 -0.49
CA PRO A 166 -13.40 7.96 0.43
C PRO A 166 -13.75 7.67 1.90
N GLU A 167 -15.02 7.41 2.22
CA GLU A 167 -15.49 7.19 3.58
C GLU A 167 -15.19 5.78 4.06
N LEU A 168 -14.74 5.68 5.30
CA LEU A 168 -14.51 4.41 5.97
C LEU A 168 -15.81 3.86 6.58
N ILE A 169 -16.07 2.57 6.37
CA ILE A 169 -17.25 1.90 6.92
C ILE A 169 -16.92 1.35 8.30
N SER A 170 -17.52 1.90 9.35
CA SER A 170 -17.30 1.42 10.72
C SER A 170 -17.81 -0.01 10.89
N THR A 171 -16.97 -0.86 11.49
CA THR A 171 -17.36 -2.23 11.85
C THR A 171 -17.89 -2.33 13.28
N GLY A 172 -17.69 -1.29 14.10
CA GLY A 172 -17.91 -1.32 15.55
C GLY A 172 -16.95 -2.25 16.31
N LYS A 173 -15.93 -2.81 15.64
CA LYS A 173 -14.95 -3.73 16.22
C LYS A 173 -13.62 -3.01 16.42
N TRP A 174 -12.90 -3.38 17.46
CA TRP A 174 -11.53 -2.92 17.73
C TRP A 174 -10.61 -4.14 17.81
N ILE A 175 -9.34 -3.93 17.47
CA ILE A 175 -8.31 -4.97 17.55
C ILE A 175 -7.36 -4.65 18.69
N ARG A 176 -7.04 -5.67 19.49
CA ARG A 176 -5.93 -5.63 20.46
C ARG A 176 -4.83 -6.54 19.97
N TYR A 177 -3.61 -6.02 19.95
CA TYR A 177 -2.40 -6.84 19.79
C TYR A 177 -1.89 -7.33 21.15
#